data_AF-A0AAD4W0V2-F1
#
_entry.id   AF-A0AAD4W0V2-F1
#
_cell.length_a   1.000
_cell.length_b   1.000
_cell.length_c   1.000
_cell.angle_alpha   90.00
_cell.angle_beta   90.00
_cell.angle_gamma   90.00
#
_symmetry.space_group_name_H-M   'P 1'
#
loop_
_entity.id
_entity.type
_entity.pdbx_description
1 polymer ?
#
loop_
_entity_poly.entity_id
_entity_poly.type
_entity_poly.pdbx_seq_one_letter_code
_entity_poly.pdbx_strand_id
1 'polypeptide(L)'
;MKPWRRKGFFRFESMWTQHEDCESIIANAWNTSFTGMLMYQVCEKIKTTRIQLMQWQRSMFGTTKTEIQRVRSQLDVVWRQPNSENTTATYHLLMSQLDSLLSREQAFWKQRSKVSWLKEGDRNTRFFHQRARNRKQRNYVKGLRNNTGRWREDEHGLQYVVLDYFTHLFTSSASGSEGEIIDAVESRVTPDMNNLLLTDYCDAEIHEAVFQM
;
A
#
# COMPACT_ATOMS: atom_id res chain seq x y z
N MET A 1 -35.96 8.69 23.37
CA MET A 1 -36.08 7.24 23.09
C MET A 1 -34.68 6.63 22.97
N LYS A 2 -34.31 5.71 23.86
CA LYS A 2 -33.03 4.99 23.77
C LYS A 2 -33.09 4.05 22.56
N PRO A 3 -32.11 4.05 21.63
CA PRO A 3 -32.15 3.17 20.47
C PRO A 3 -32.07 1.71 20.92
N TRP A 4 -33.00 0.88 20.43
CA TRP A 4 -32.99 -0.56 20.61
C TRP A 4 -31.63 -1.13 20.20
N ARG A 5 -30.86 -1.66 21.16
CA ARG A 5 -29.67 -2.46 20.86
C ARG A 5 -30.15 -3.72 20.14
N ARG A 6 -30.04 -3.76 18.81
CA ARG A 6 -30.29 -4.97 18.03
C ARG A 6 -29.43 -6.10 18.60
N LYS A 7 -30.06 -7.20 19.02
CA LYS A 7 -29.38 -8.43 19.44
C LYS A 7 -28.41 -8.81 18.33
N GLY A 8 -27.12 -8.84 18.64
CA GLY A 8 -26.07 -9.06 17.63
C GLY A 8 -26.31 -10.36 16.88
N PHE A 9 -26.49 -10.28 15.56
CA PHE A 9 -26.47 -11.47 14.71
C PHE A 9 -25.10 -12.13 14.83
N PHE A 10 -25.08 -13.47 14.91
CA PHE A 10 -23.83 -14.20 14.79
C PHE A 10 -23.26 -14.01 13.40
N ARG A 11 -21.98 -13.64 13.35
CA ARG A 11 -21.20 -13.51 12.14
C ARG A 11 -19.87 -14.16 12.43
N PHE A 12 -19.45 -15.04 11.54
CA PHE A 12 -18.13 -15.64 11.61
C PHE A 12 -17.08 -14.57 11.27
N GLU A 13 -16.07 -14.44 12.11
CA GLU A 13 -14.95 -13.52 11.87
C GLU A 13 -13.77 -14.34 11.35
N SER A 14 -13.24 -13.96 10.19
CA SER A 14 -12.11 -14.65 9.54
C SER A 14 -10.85 -14.71 10.40
N MET A 15 -10.68 -13.78 11.33
CA MET A 15 -9.58 -13.80 12.29
C MET A 15 -9.63 -14.99 13.26
N TRP A 16 -10.78 -15.65 13.41
CA TRP A 16 -10.91 -16.82 14.28
C TRP A 16 -10.09 -18.00 13.75
N THR A 17 -10.03 -18.20 12.44
CA THR A 17 -9.25 -19.30 11.84
C THR A 17 -7.74 -19.13 11.98
N GLN A 18 -7.27 -17.96 12.41
CA GLN A 18 -5.85 -17.70 12.65
C GLN A 18 -5.43 -18.11 14.06
N HIS A 19 -6.37 -18.44 14.93
CA HIS A 19 -6.10 -18.80 16.31
C HIS A 19 -6.23 -20.31 16.50
N GLU A 20 -5.24 -20.93 17.14
CA GLU A 20 -5.18 -22.38 17.37
C GLU A 20 -6.38 -22.89 18.18
N ASP A 21 -6.79 -22.15 19.22
CA ASP A 21 -7.98 -22.47 20.00
C ASP A 21 -9.31 -22.51 19.22
N CYS A 22 -9.40 -21.90 18.03
CA CYS A 22 -10.67 -21.88 17.31
C CYS A 22 -11.12 -23.31 16.93
N GLU A 23 -10.18 -24.14 16.47
CA GLU A 23 -10.48 -25.50 16.06
C GLU A 23 -10.84 -26.37 17.26
N SER A 24 -10.10 -26.25 18.37
CA SER A 24 -10.39 -26.99 19.59
C SER A 24 -11.75 -26.64 20.19
N ILE A 25 -12.15 -25.36 20.16
CA ILE A 25 -13.47 -24.92 20.62
C ILE A 25 -14.58 -25.50 19.74
N ILE A 26 -14.41 -25.50 18.42
CA ILE A 26 -15.40 -26.09 17.50
C ILE A 26 -15.50 -27.59 17.73
N ALA A 27 -14.38 -28.29 17.83
CA ALA A 27 -14.35 -29.74 18.07
C ALA A 27 -15.04 -30.10 19.40
N ASN A 28 -14.73 -29.38 20.47
CA ASN A 28 -15.35 -29.59 21.80
C ASN A 28 -16.85 -29.34 21.77
N ALA A 29 -17.29 -28.26 21.13
CA ALA A 29 -18.72 -27.97 20.96
C ALA A 29 -19.44 -29.02 20.10
N TRP A 30 -18.78 -29.52 19.06
CA TRP A 30 -19.37 -30.46 18.11
C TRP A 30 -19.44 -31.90 18.64
N ASN A 31 -18.51 -32.27 19.52
CA ASN A 31 -18.49 -33.58 20.18
C ASN A 31 -19.43 -33.66 21.40
N THR A 32 -20.12 -32.56 21.75
CA THR A 32 -21.16 -32.60 22.77
C THR A 32 -22.32 -33.48 22.30
N SER A 33 -22.69 -34.47 23.13
CA SER A 33 -23.79 -35.41 22.83
C SER A 33 -25.15 -34.78 23.15
N PHE A 34 -26.07 -34.85 22.20
CA PHE A 34 -27.46 -34.43 22.37
C PHE A 34 -28.39 -35.62 22.10
N THR A 35 -29.43 -35.75 22.91
CA THR A 35 -30.45 -36.80 22.75
C THR A 35 -31.63 -36.26 21.96
N GLY A 36 -32.13 -37.01 20.98
CA GLY A 36 -33.29 -36.63 20.15
C GLY A 36 -33.13 -37.01 18.68
N MET A 37 -34.01 -36.49 17.82
CA MET A 37 -33.94 -36.69 16.37
C MET A 37 -32.65 -36.12 15.79
N LEU A 38 -32.10 -36.75 14.75
CA LEU A 38 -30.83 -36.36 14.12
C LEU A 38 -30.76 -34.85 13.79
N MET A 39 -31.84 -34.31 13.22
CA MET A 39 -31.93 -32.89 12.85
C MET A 39 -31.86 -31.96 14.08
N TYR A 40 -32.46 -32.37 15.20
CA TYR A 40 -32.40 -31.65 16.47
C TYR A 40 -30.97 -31.64 17.02
N GLN A 41 -30.29 -32.80 17.00
CA GLN A 41 -28.90 -32.91 17.46
C GLN A 41 -27.97 -32.00 16.66
N VAL A 42 -28.10 -31.97 15.33
CA VAL A 42 -27.32 -31.06 14.48
C VAL A 42 -27.60 -29.60 14.82
N CYS A 43 -28.87 -29.22 15.00
CA CYS A 43 -29.22 -27.85 15.36
C CYS A 43 -28.66 -27.44 16.72
N GLU A 44 -28.68 -28.31 17.73
CA GLU A 44 -28.11 -28.04 19.05
C GLU A 44 -26.57 -27.96 19.01
N LYS A 45 -25.91 -28.80 18.23
CA LYS A 45 -24.45 -28.69 17.98
C LYS A 45 -24.09 -27.34 17.36
N ILE A 46 -24.83 -26.89 16.35
CA ILE A 46 -24.61 -25.59 15.71
C ILE A 46 -24.84 -24.44 16.71
N LYS A 47 -25.92 -24.50 17.51
CA LYS A 47 -26.20 -23.49 18.54
C LYS A 47 -25.10 -23.44 19.60
N THR A 48 -24.66 -24.59 20.08
CA THR A 48 -23.61 -24.71 21.10
C THR A 48 -22.29 -24.15 20.59
N THR A 49 -21.90 -24.53 19.38
CA THR A 49 -20.70 -24.00 18.70
C THR A 49 -20.76 -22.49 18.59
N ARG A 50 -21.91 -21.94 18.16
CA ARG A 50 -22.14 -20.49 18.10
C ARG A 50 -21.97 -19.82 19.47
N ILE A 51 -22.53 -20.40 20.53
CA ILE A 51 -22.48 -19.81 21.88
C ILE A 51 -21.05 -19.82 22.41
N GLN A 52 -20.34 -20.95 22.29
CA GLN A 52 -18.96 -21.07 22.74
C GLN A 52 -18.03 -20.12 21.98
N LEU A 53 -18.15 -20.03 20.65
CA LEU A 53 -17.40 -19.06 19.85
C LEU A 53 -17.69 -17.62 20.24
N MET A 54 -18.95 -17.28 20.55
CA MET A 54 -19.31 -15.93 21.01
C MET A 54 -18.75 -15.60 22.40
N GLN A 55 -18.71 -16.57 23.31
CA GLN A 55 -18.13 -16.40 24.64
C GLN A 55 -16.61 -16.24 24.54
N TRP A 56 -15.95 -17.12 23.78
CA TRP A 56 -14.51 -17.04 23.50
C TRP A 56 -14.13 -15.72 22.82
N GLN A 57 -14.89 -15.29 21.81
CA GLN A 57 -14.70 -13.99 21.15
C GLN A 57 -14.71 -12.83 22.16
N ARG A 58 -15.63 -12.83 23.12
CA ARG A 58 -15.70 -11.77 24.14
C ARG A 58 -14.52 -11.83 25.09
N SER A 59 -14.12 -13.02 25.51
CA SER A 59 -13.01 -13.22 26.43
C SER A 59 -11.66 -12.83 25.80
N MET A 60 -11.38 -13.32 24.59
CA MET A 60 -10.09 -13.11 23.92
C MET A 60 -9.99 -11.78 23.18
N PHE A 61 -11.08 -11.27 22.61
CA PHE A 61 -11.07 -10.09 21.75
C PHE A 61 -11.70 -8.85 22.39
N GLY A 62 -12.36 -9.00 23.54
CA GLY A 62 -12.82 -7.86 24.34
C GLY A 62 -11.66 -7.00 24.85
N THR A 63 -10.49 -7.61 25.04
CA THR A 63 -9.28 -7.00 25.60
C THR A 63 -8.20 -6.71 24.55
N THR A 64 -8.42 -6.98 23.24
CA THR A 64 -7.36 -6.80 22.23
C THR A 64 -6.79 -5.38 22.21
N LYS A 65 -7.65 -4.36 22.39
CA LYS A 65 -7.20 -2.95 22.44
C LYS A 65 -6.36 -2.65 23.69
N THR A 66 -6.78 -3.16 24.85
CA THR A 66 -6.03 -2.99 26.09
C THR A 66 -4.71 -3.75 26.03
N GLU A 67 -4.68 -4.91 25.35
CA GLU A 67 -3.48 -5.71 25.15
C GLU A 67 -2.49 -5.03 24.20
N ILE A 68 -2.96 -4.44 23.09
CA ILE A 68 -2.11 -3.62 22.21
C ILE A 68 -1.51 -2.44 22.98
N GLN A 69 -2.31 -1.75 23.81
CA GLN A 69 -1.81 -0.68 24.66
C GLN A 69 -0.79 -1.18 25.68
N ARG A 70 -1.02 -2.33 26.30
CA ARG A 70 -0.10 -2.96 27.25
C ARG A 70 1.25 -3.26 26.61
N VAL A 71 1.25 -3.91 25.44
CA VAL A 71 2.48 -4.27 24.71
C VAL A 71 3.23 -3.01 24.25
N ARG A 72 2.52 -1.97 23.79
CA ARG A 72 3.15 -0.67 23.46
C ARG A 72 3.81 -0.02 24.67
N SER A 73 3.14 0.02 25.81
CA SER A 73 3.73 0.55 27.04
C SER A 73 4.96 -0.25 27.49
N GLN A 74 4.95 -1.57 27.30
CA GLN A 74 6.13 -2.40 27.59
C GLN A 74 7.29 -2.12 26.64
N LEU A 75 7.02 -1.94 25.34
CA LEU A 75 8.02 -1.52 24.37
C LEU A 75 8.63 -0.16 24.73
N ASP A 76 7.83 0.80 25.18
CA ASP A 76 8.30 2.12 25.63
C ASP A 76 9.24 2.02 26.84
N VAL A 77 8.98 1.08 27.76
CA VAL A 77 9.86 0.83 28.92
C VAL A 77 11.17 0.21 28.49
N VAL A 78 11.13 -0.82 27.63
CA VAL A 78 12.32 -1.50 27.11
C VAL A 78 13.19 -0.53 26.30
N TRP A 79 12.57 0.39 25.54
CA TRP A 79 13.28 1.40 24.76
C TRP A 79 14.07 2.41 25.62
N ARG A 80 13.65 2.63 26.88
CA ARG A 80 14.30 3.57 27.81
C ARG A 80 15.41 2.92 28.63
N GLN A 81 15.54 1.59 28.59
CA GLN A 81 16.58 0.87 29.32
C GLN A 81 17.88 0.85 28.52
N PRO A 82 19.05 0.82 29.18
CA PRO A 82 20.32 0.65 28.50
C PRO A 82 20.35 -0.68 27.73
N ASN A 83 20.91 -0.65 26.51
CA ASN A 83 21.00 -1.82 25.65
C ASN A 83 21.81 -2.92 26.33
N SER A 84 21.14 -4.01 26.68
CA SER A 84 21.73 -5.29 27.04
C SER A 84 21.26 -6.36 26.06
N GLU A 85 21.99 -7.44 25.92
CA GLU A 85 21.62 -8.56 25.04
C GLU A 85 20.22 -9.11 25.38
N ASN A 86 19.88 -9.17 26.68
CA ASN A 86 18.55 -9.54 27.17
C ASN A 86 17.46 -8.50 26.80
N THR A 87 17.80 -7.22 26.74
CA THR A 87 16.89 -6.13 26.33
C THR A 87 16.53 -6.27 24.85
N THR A 88 17.48 -6.69 24.00
CA THR A 88 17.23 -6.87 22.56
C THR A 88 16.31 -8.06 22.27
N ALA A 89 16.52 -9.20 22.94
CA ALA A 89 15.66 -10.37 22.78
C ALA A 89 14.22 -10.11 23.23
N THR A 90 14.05 -9.43 24.36
CA THR A 90 12.71 -9.05 24.88
C THR A 90 12.01 -8.04 23.97
N TYR A 91 12.76 -7.09 23.39
CA TYR A 91 12.24 -6.17 22.39
C TYR A 91 11.69 -6.90 21.15
N HIS A 92 12.46 -7.81 20.57
CA HIS A 92 12.02 -8.58 19.40
C HIS A 92 10.78 -9.43 19.68
N LEU A 93 10.70 -10.05 20.85
CA LEU A 93 9.54 -10.82 21.28
C LEU A 93 8.29 -9.94 21.42
N LEU A 94 8.41 -8.78 22.09
CA LEU A 94 7.32 -7.82 22.23
C LEU A 94 6.87 -7.25 20.87
N MET A 95 7.81 -7.00 19.96
CA MET A 95 7.52 -6.52 18.61
C MET A 95 6.77 -7.57 17.79
N SER A 96 7.21 -8.83 17.85
CA SER A 96 6.49 -9.96 17.22
C SER A 96 5.09 -10.13 17.80
N GLN A 97 4.94 -9.98 19.12
CA GLN A 97 3.64 -10.03 19.77
C GLN A 97 2.74 -8.87 19.29
N LEU A 98 3.27 -7.65 19.21
CA LEU A 98 2.53 -6.50 18.71
C LEU A 98 2.08 -6.70 17.26
N ASP A 99 2.96 -7.20 16.40
CA ASP A 99 2.66 -7.42 14.99
C ASP A 99 1.56 -8.47 14.79
N SER A 100 1.58 -9.56 15.57
CA SER A 100 0.50 -10.55 15.57
C SER A 100 -0.86 -9.95 15.98
N LEU A 101 -0.87 -9.08 17.00
CA LEU A 101 -2.09 -8.41 17.47
C LEU A 101 -2.62 -7.41 16.43
N LEU A 102 -1.73 -6.65 15.80
CA LEU A 102 -2.09 -5.69 14.75
C LEU A 102 -2.58 -6.38 13.47
N SER A 103 -1.94 -7.47 13.06
CA SER A 103 -2.37 -8.29 11.92
C SER A 103 -3.80 -8.83 12.12
N ARG A 104 -4.12 -9.27 13.34
CA ARG A 104 -5.46 -9.73 13.72
C ARG A 104 -6.50 -8.59 13.68
N GLU A 105 -6.16 -7.43 14.21
CA GLU A 105 -7.00 -6.23 14.13
C GLU A 105 -7.21 -5.79 12.67
N GLN A 106 -6.17 -5.87 11.84
CA GLN A 106 -6.25 -5.58 10.42
C GLN A 106 -7.20 -6.53 9.69
N ALA A 107 -7.13 -7.84 9.95
CA ALA A 107 -8.05 -8.82 9.37
C ALA A 107 -9.53 -8.51 9.73
N PHE A 108 -9.78 -8.19 10.99
CA PHE A 108 -11.09 -7.78 11.49
C PHE A 108 -11.65 -6.54 10.77
N TRP A 109 -10.83 -5.50 10.61
CA TRP A 109 -11.23 -4.28 9.93
C TRP A 109 -11.34 -4.45 8.42
N LYS A 110 -10.50 -5.29 7.81
CA LYS A 110 -10.57 -5.64 6.37
C LYS A 110 -11.90 -6.32 6.04
N GLN A 111 -12.33 -7.29 6.85
CA GLN A 111 -13.62 -7.94 6.69
C GLN A 111 -14.78 -6.94 6.83
N ARG A 112 -14.75 -6.07 7.86
CA ARG A 112 -15.76 -5.02 8.05
C ARG A 112 -15.77 -4.00 6.92
N SER A 113 -14.62 -3.61 6.40
CA SER A 113 -14.50 -2.68 5.27
C SER A 113 -15.15 -3.27 4.02
N LYS A 114 -14.88 -4.55 3.72
CA LYS A 114 -15.52 -5.27 2.60
C LYS A 114 -17.04 -5.37 2.79
N VAL A 115 -17.51 -5.67 3.99
CA VAL A 115 -18.95 -5.68 4.31
C VAL A 115 -19.56 -4.29 4.16
N SER A 116 -18.85 -3.24 4.60
CA SER A 116 -19.29 -1.85 4.42
C SER A 116 -19.36 -1.51 2.93
N TRP A 117 -18.36 -1.89 2.14
CA TRP A 117 -18.37 -1.69 0.69
C TRP A 117 -19.55 -2.41 0.03
N LEU A 118 -19.78 -3.69 0.34
CA LEU A 118 -20.91 -4.47 -0.19
C LEU A 118 -22.27 -3.86 0.19
N LYS A 119 -22.39 -3.35 1.42
CA LYS A 119 -23.64 -2.74 1.91
C LYS A 119 -23.90 -1.37 1.27
N GLU A 120 -22.86 -0.56 1.14
CA GLU A 120 -22.94 0.81 0.65
C GLU A 120 -22.92 0.84 -0.90
N GLY A 121 -22.46 -0.23 -1.57
CA GLY A 121 -22.65 -0.48 -3.00
C GLY A 121 -22.26 0.70 -3.89
N ASP A 122 -22.94 0.90 -5.01
CA ASP A 122 -22.80 2.10 -5.87
C ASP A 122 -23.68 3.26 -5.39
N ARG A 123 -24.16 3.20 -4.14
CA ARG A 123 -24.99 4.27 -3.59
C ARG A 123 -24.07 5.41 -3.20
N ASN A 124 -24.45 6.63 -3.56
CA ASN A 124 -23.70 7.85 -3.23
C ASN A 124 -23.82 8.18 -1.73
N THR A 125 -23.21 7.35 -0.87
CA THR A 125 -23.34 7.47 0.59
C THR A 125 -22.19 8.26 1.19
N ARG A 126 -22.37 8.69 2.45
CA ARG A 126 -21.34 9.40 3.22
C ARG A 126 -19.99 8.66 3.24
N PHE A 127 -20.01 7.31 3.16
CA PHE A 127 -18.79 6.50 3.08
C PHE A 127 -17.98 6.78 1.81
N PHE A 128 -18.62 6.87 0.64
CA PHE A 128 -17.95 7.18 -0.62
C PHE A 128 -17.42 8.60 -0.67
N HIS A 129 -18.21 9.57 -0.20
CA HIS A 129 -17.74 10.95 -0.06
C HIS A 129 -16.56 11.06 0.89
N GLN A 130 -16.57 10.36 2.02
CA GLN A 130 -15.44 10.34 2.95
C GLN A 130 -14.21 9.67 2.34
N ARG A 131 -14.37 8.57 1.60
CA ARG A 131 -13.28 7.89 0.90
C ARG A 131 -12.67 8.76 -0.20
N ALA A 132 -13.51 9.43 -1.00
CA ALA A 132 -13.07 10.37 -2.03
C ALA A 132 -12.34 11.56 -1.40
N ARG A 133 -12.85 12.12 -0.30
CA ARG A 133 -12.18 13.18 0.46
C ARG A 133 -10.82 12.72 1.00
N ASN A 134 -10.74 11.54 1.60
CA ASN A 134 -9.48 10.99 2.09
C ASN A 134 -8.47 10.76 0.95
N ARG A 135 -8.94 10.28 -0.22
CA ARG A 135 -8.09 10.14 -1.42
C ARG A 135 -7.61 11.49 -1.92
N LYS A 136 -8.49 12.50 -1.98
CA LYS A 136 -8.14 13.88 -2.34
C LYS A 136 -7.08 14.44 -1.39
N GLN A 137 -7.25 14.25 -0.08
CA GLN A 137 -6.30 14.73 0.93
C GLN A 137 -4.95 14.00 0.86
N ARG A 138 -4.96 12.67 0.67
CA ARG A 138 -3.71 11.88 0.56
C ARG A 138 -2.93 12.20 -0.70
N ASN A 139 -3.62 12.46 -1.80
CA ASN A 139 -3.01 12.80 -3.08
C ASN A 139 -2.79 14.30 -3.25
N TYR A 140 -3.10 15.11 -2.22
CA TYR A 140 -2.91 16.55 -2.28
C TYR A 140 -1.43 16.86 -2.13
N VAL A 141 -0.82 17.33 -3.23
CA VAL A 141 0.53 17.88 -3.21
C VAL A 141 0.41 19.30 -2.64
N LYS A 142 0.81 19.47 -1.36
CA LYS A 142 0.77 20.77 -0.67
C LYS A 142 1.79 21.75 -1.24
N GLY A 143 2.92 21.24 -1.72
CA GLY A 143 4.00 22.04 -2.24
C GLY A 143 5.09 21.17 -2.84
N LEU A 144 5.95 21.81 -3.62
CA LEU A 144 7.14 21.21 -4.21
C LEU A 144 8.38 21.99 -3.77
N ARG A 145 9.50 21.28 -3.64
CA ARG A 145 10.79 21.89 -3.31
C ARG A 145 11.55 22.11 -4.60
N ASN A 146 12.03 23.33 -4.83
CA ASN A 146 12.85 23.62 -6.00
C ASN A 146 14.27 23.06 -5.83
N ASN A 147 15.01 22.98 -6.93
CA ASN A 147 16.44 22.65 -7.01
C ASN A 147 17.35 23.53 -6.12
N THR A 148 16.94 24.74 -5.75
CA THR A 148 17.63 25.59 -4.74
C THR A 148 17.27 25.26 -3.29
N GLY A 149 16.48 24.21 -3.05
CA GLY A 149 16.04 23.79 -1.72
C GLY A 149 14.92 24.65 -1.12
N ARG A 150 14.36 25.61 -1.86
CA ARG A 150 13.25 26.47 -1.41
C ARG A 150 11.90 25.77 -1.62
N TRP A 151 11.06 25.77 -0.58
CA TRP A 151 9.70 25.22 -0.63
C TRP A 151 8.73 26.22 -1.27
N ARG A 152 7.90 25.73 -2.21
CA ARG A 152 6.86 26.51 -2.91
C ARG A 152 5.51 25.82 -2.71
N GLU A 153 4.51 26.59 -2.28
CA GLU A 153 3.11 26.13 -2.11
C GLU A 153 2.14 26.87 -3.03
N ASP A 154 2.60 27.95 -3.68
CA ASP A 154 1.83 28.76 -4.60
C ASP A 154 1.70 28.09 -5.97
N GLU A 155 0.53 28.20 -6.60
CA GLU A 155 0.21 27.52 -7.87
C GLU A 155 1.21 27.88 -8.99
N HIS A 156 1.56 29.16 -9.12
CA HIS A 156 2.58 29.63 -10.06
C HIS A 156 3.97 29.09 -9.72
N GLY A 157 4.33 29.03 -8.44
CA GLY A 157 5.58 28.45 -7.96
C GLY A 157 5.69 26.95 -8.24
N LEU A 158 4.62 26.17 -8.04
CA LEU A 158 4.61 24.74 -8.38
C LEU A 158 4.75 24.55 -9.90
N GLN A 159 4.01 25.32 -10.70
CA GLN A 159 4.09 25.25 -12.16
C GLN A 159 5.52 25.53 -12.63
N TYR A 160 6.18 26.56 -12.07
CA TYR A 160 7.57 26.88 -12.38
C TYR A 160 8.51 25.74 -11.99
N VAL A 161 8.41 25.20 -10.77
CA VAL A 161 9.27 24.10 -10.30
C VAL A 161 9.14 22.86 -11.19
N VAL A 162 7.91 22.53 -11.62
CA VAL A 162 7.67 21.39 -12.50
C VAL A 162 8.24 21.65 -13.90
N LEU A 163 8.00 22.83 -14.46
CA LEU A 163 8.52 23.21 -15.77
C LEU A 163 10.05 23.23 -15.77
N ASP A 164 10.67 23.88 -14.79
CA ASP A 164 12.12 23.97 -14.64
C ASP A 164 12.75 22.58 -14.52
N TYR A 165 12.16 21.70 -13.68
CA TYR A 165 12.61 20.32 -13.53
C TYR A 165 12.56 19.53 -14.85
N PHE A 166 11.41 19.53 -15.55
CA PHE A 166 11.30 18.78 -16.80
C PHE A 166 12.09 19.41 -17.94
N THR A 167 12.23 20.74 -17.97
CA THR A 167 13.08 21.43 -18.95
C THR A 167 14.52 21.00 -18.76
N HIS A 168 15.03 21.00 -17.53
CA HIS A 168 16.38 20.50 -17.26
C HIS A 168 16.54 18.99 -17.51
N LEU A 169 15.51 18.18 -17.25
CA LEU A 169 15.55 16.73 -17.50
C LEU A 169 15.62 16.40 -19.00
N PHE A 170 14.92 17.17 -19.84
CA PHE A 170 14.87 16.96 -21.29
C PHE A 170 15.86 17.83 -22.08
N THR A 171 16.51 18.79 -21.44
CA THR A 171 17.65 19.49 -22.02
C THR A 171 18.87 18.61 -21.83
N SER A 172 19.43 18.09 -22.93
CA SER A 172 20.68 17.32 -22.87
C SER A 172 21.71 18.15 -22.13
N SER A 173 22.18 17.63 -21.00
CA SER A 173 23.44 18.11 -20.44
C SER A 173 24.47 17.62 -21.44
N ALA A 174 25.15 18.51 -22.16
CA ALA A 174 26.31 18.17 -22.97
C ALA A 174 27.40 17.60 -22.03
N SER A 175 27.21 16.37 -21.57
CA SER A 175 28.22 15.57 -20.93
C SER A 175 29.21 15.31 -22.05
N GLY A 176 30.39 15.90 -21.93
CA GLY A 176 31.42 16.03 -22.98
C GLY A 176 31.95 14.72 -23.59
N SER A 177 31.27 13.59 -23.42
CA SER A 177 31.55 12.31 -24.09
C SER A 177 31.07 12.27 -25.54
N GLU A 178 30.20 13.17 -25.98
CA GLU A 178 29.75 13.21 -27.38
C GLU A 178 30.92 13.49 -28.33
N GLY A 179 31.84 14.39 -27.94
CA GLY A 179 33.08 14.64 -28.67
C GLY A 179 34.01 13.43 -28.71
N GLU A 180 34.20 12.72 -27.59
CA GLU A 180 35.04 11.52 -27.53
C GLU A 180 34.50 10.36 -28.38
N ILE A 181 33.17 10.21 -28.44
CA ILE A 181 32.52 9.19 -29.30
C ILE A 181 32.67 9.57 -30.78
N ILE A 182 32.51 10.85 -31.12
CA ILE A 182 32.70 11.33 -32.50
C ILE A 182 34.17 11.21 -32.93
N ASP A 183 35.13 11.51 -32.05
CA ASP A 183 36.57 11.37 -32.30
C ASP A 183 37.02 9.90 -32.40
N ALA A 184 36.30 8.97 -31.76
CA ALA A 184 36.56 7.53 -31.89
C ALA A 184 36.10 6.95 -33.24
N VAL A 185 35.29 7.68 -34.01
CA VAL A 185 34.89 7.28 -35.36
C VAL A 185 35.96 7.72 -36.35
N GLU A 186 36.56 6.76 -37.05
CA GLU A 186 37.55 7.03 -38.10
C GLU A 186 36.91 7.88 -39.21
N SER A 187 37.41 9.11 -39.39
CA SER A 187 36.91 10.00 -40.45
C SER A 187 37.24 9.43 -41.82
N ARG A 188 36.20 9.00 -42.55
CA ARG A 188 36.30 8.47 -43.91
C ARG A 188 36.14 9.53 -44.99
N VAL A 189 35.61 10.70 -44.64
CA VAL A 189 35.41 11.82 -45.57
C VAL A 189 36.62 12.73 -45.44
N THR A 190 37.42 12.81 -46.50
CA THR A 190 38.56 13.73 -46.52
C THR A 190 38.08 15.18 -46.58
N PRO A 191 38.90 16.15 -46.15
CA PRO A 191 38.53 17.56 -46.24
C PRO A 191 38.15 17.99 -47.67
N ASP A 192 38.81 17.42 -48.68
CA ASP A 192 38.52 17.68 -50.09
C ASP A 192 37.15 17.12 -50.51
N MET A 193 36.80 15.91 -50.05
CA MET A 193 35.46 15.34 -50.26
C MET A 193 34.39 16.17 -49.55
N ASN A 194 34.67 16.65 -48.34
CA ASN A 194 33.74 17.48 -47.60
C ASN A 194 33.52 18.84 -48.31
N ASN A 195 34.59 19.44 -48.83
CA ASN A 195 34.50 20.67 -49.62
C ASN A 195 33.68 20.46 -50.90
N LEU A 196 33.85 19.32 -51.59
CA LEU A 196 33.04 18.94 -52.74
C LEU A 196 31.56 18.72 -52.37
N LEU A 197 31.28 18.07 -51.23
CA LEU A 197 29.90 17.82 -50.79
C LEU A 197 29.17 19.08 -50.30
N LEU A 198 29.93 20.12 -49.96
CA LEU A 198 29.41 21.42 -49.51
C LEU A 198 29.35 22.46 -50.63
N THR A 199 29.82 22.17 -51.85
CA THR A 199 29.62 23.08 -52.98
C THR A 199 28.17 23.10 -53.41
N ASP A 200 27.70 24.28 -53.85
CA ASP A 200 26.38 24.42 -54.44
C ASP A 200 26.27 23.57 -55.71
N TYR A 201 25.17 22.85 -55.86
CA TYR A 201 24.92 22.00 -57.02
C TYR A 201 24.79 22.85 -58.29
N CYS A 202 25.32 22.35 -59.40
CA CYS A 202 25.14 22.96 -60.72
C CYS A 202 24.02 22.28 -61.51
N ASP A 203 23.31 23.02 -62.37
CA ASP A 203 22.29 22.48 -63.29
C ASP A 203 22.83 21.32 -64.14
N ALA A 204 24.12 21.37 -64.50
CA ALA A 204 24.78 20.30 -65.25
C ALA A 204 24.89 18.99 -64.43
N GLU A 205 25.19 19.08 -63.13
CA GLU A 205 25.27 17.91 -62.23
C GLU A 205 23.90 17.31 -61.96
N ILE A 206 22.86 18.15 -61.80
CA ILE A 206 21.48 17.66 -61.67
C ILE A 206 21.08 16.89 -62.93
N HIS A 207 21.37 17.44 -64.11
CA HIS A 207 21.07 16.78 -65.37
C HIS A 207 21.81 15.44 -65.48
N GLU A 208 23.11 15.39 -65.19
CA GLU A 208 23.89 14.15 -65.25
C GLU A 208 23.39 13.09 -64.27
N ALA A 209 23.10 13.45 -63.02
CA ALA A 209 22.59 12.52 -62.01
C ALA A 209 21.19 11.97 -62.36
N VAL A 210 20.33 12.79 -62.98
CA VAL A 210 18.98 12.37 -63.40
C VAL A 210 19.03 11.36 -64.56
N PHE A 211 20.02 11.45 -65.45
CA PHE A 211 20.15 10.58 -66.62
C PHE A 211 21.17 9.44 -66.46
N GLN A 212 21.84 9.33 -65.30
CA GLN A 212 22.72 8.21 -64.94
C GLN A 212 21.98 7.00 -64.31
N MET A 213 20.66 7.07 -64.12
CA MET A 213 19.80 5.92 -63.73
C MET A 213 19.24 5.16 -64.94
#